data_AF-A0A8H4KLV5-F1
#
_entry.id   AF-A0A8H4KLV5-F1
#
_cell.length_a   1.000
_cell.length_b   1.000
_cell.length_c   1.000
_cell.angle_alpha   90.00
_cell.angle_beta   90.00
_cell.angle_gamma   90.00
#
_symmetry.space_group_name_H-M   'P 1'
#
loop_
_entity.id
_entity.type
_entity.pdbx_description
1 polymer ?
#
loop_
_entity_poly.entity_id
_entity_poly.type
_entity_poly.pdbx_seq_one_letter_code
_entity_poly.pdbx_strand_id
1 'polypeptide(L)'
;MCSSKIVVKSRWGADDTWAIVTFLIMIPCTTFIFLAIANGFGSVLKLAQAKDLTGVMKNIFMFQLLFMCGLTAAKTSILFFYLRIFPDEKFRLLVWITIAFNTGSTLILVVIFFTKGRIIEFFRAAENSSIPINSYMTAIKINLVHCVVSFTVDVWMLILPMTQIYNLGLRTEKKMRVMAMFGVGLCLTTVSLVRTILQAKVVNKLVETGK
;
A
#
# COMPACT_ATOMS: atom_id res chain seq x y z
N MET A 1 -14.99 -12.40 4.88
CA MET A 1 -14.40 -13.24 5.96
C MET A 1 -14.99 -12.92 7.35
N CYS A 2 -15.33 -11.66 7.68
CA CYS A 2 -15.96 -11.32 8.97
C CYS A 2 -17.34 -11.99 9.19
N SER A 3 -18.18 -12.13 8.16
CA SER A 3 -19.51 -12.73 8.30
C SER A 3 -19.51 -14.21 8.68
N SER A 4 -18.41 -14.94 8.42
CA SER A 4 -18.33 -16.37 8.75
C SER A 4 -18.09 -16.64 10.24
N LYS A 5 -17.61 -15.65 11.01
CA LYS A 5 -17.25 -15.82 12.44
C LYS A 5 -18.34 -15.40 13.42
N ILE A 6 -19.41 -14.75 12.94
CA ILE A 6 -20.62 -14.51 13.75
C ILE A 6 -21.38 -15.84 13.94
N VAL A 7 -21.27 -16.76 12.98
CA VAL A 7 -21.95 -18.07 12.99
C VAL A 7 -21.15 -19.15 13.74
N VAL A 8 -19.82 -19.01 13.84
CA VAL A 8 -18.96 -19.99 14.52
C VAL A 8 -18.14 -19.25 15.57
N LYS A 9 -18.43 -19.50 16.86
CA LYS A 9 -17.76 -18.92 18.05
C LYS A 9 -16.25 -19.21 18.01
N SER A 10 -15.50 -18.42 17.26
CA SER A 10 -14.06 -18.51 17.09
C SER A 10 -13.40 -17.40 17.90
N ARG A 11 -12.38 -17.76 18.71
CA ARG A 11 -11.62 -16.79 19.52
C ARG A 11 -11.11 -15.65 18.64
N TRP A 12 -11.50 -14.43 19.01
CA TRP A 12 -11.00 -13.17 18.45
C TRP A 12 -9.47 -13.22 18.45
N GLY A 13 -8.87 -13.18 17.27
CA GLY A 13 -7.42 -13.13 17.11
C GLY A 13 -6.96 -11.72 16.78
N ALA A 14 -5.71 -11.38 17.10
CA ALA A 14 -5.11 -10.11 16.71
C ALA A 14 -5.21 -9.85 15.18
N ASP A 15 -5.24 -10.91 14.37
CA ASP A 15 -5.52 -10.87 12.92
C ASP A 15 -6.86 -10.18 12.58
N ASP A 16 -7.94 -10.49 13.30
CA ASP A 16 -9.27 -9.91 13.04
C ASP A 16 -9.27 -8.39 13.34
N THR A 17 -8.52 -7.94 14.36
CA THR A 17 -8.38 -6.51 14.70
C THR A 17 -7.62 -5.74 13.61
N TRP A 18 -6.51 -6.28 13.12
CA TRP A 18 -5.72 -5.65 12.05
C TRP A 18 -6.47 -5.63 10.71
N ALA A 19 -7.28 -6.66 10.43
CA ALA A 19 -8.16 -6.68 9.26
C ALA A 19 -9.24 -5.58 9.34
N ILE A 20 -9.86 -5.38 10.51
CA ILE A 20 -10.84 -4.30 10.72
C ILE A 20 -10.19 -2.93 10.58
N VAL A 21 -9.00 -2.73 11.16
CA VAL A 21 -8.23 -1.47 11.01
C VAL A 21 -7.90 -1.19 9.55
N THR A 22 -7.48 -2.21 8.80
CA THR A 22 -7.23 -2.10 7.35
C THR A 22 -8.49 -1.68 6.60
N PHE A 23 -9.63 -2.28 6.95
CA PHE A 23 -10.91 -1.95 6.33
C PHE A 23 -11.34 -0.50 6.62
N LEU A 24 -11.11 -0.05 7.85
CA LEU A 24 -11.41 1.32 8.27
C LEU A 24 -10.53 2.35 7.54
N ILE A 25 -9.27 2.02 7.28
CA ILE A 25 -8.32 2.86 6.53
C ILE A 25 -8.66 2.90 5.03
N MET A 26 -9.25 1.84 4.48
CA MET A 26 -9.62 1.79 3.06
C MET A 26 -10.77 2.73 2.71
N ILE A 27 -11.71 2.98 3.63
CA ILE A 27 -12.86 3.88 3.41
C ILE A 27 -12.41 5.31 3.00
N PRO A 28 -11.58 6.02 3.79
CA PRO A 28 -11.08 7.34 3.39
C PRO A 28 -10.18 7.27 2.15
N CYS A 29 -9.45 6.16 1.97
CA CYS A 29 -8.63 5.94 0.78
C CYS A 29 -9.48 5.99 -0.49
N THR A 30 -10.64 5.32 -0.49
CA THR A 30 -11.59 5.33 -1.59
C THR A 30 -12.20 6.72 -1.82
N THR A 31 -12.52 7.47 -0.77
CA THR A 31 -13.07 8.83 -0.95
C THR A 31 -12.07 9.79 -1.56
N PHE A 32 -10.80 9.74 -1.16
CA PHE A 32 -9.75 10.63 -1.70
C PHE A 32 -9.44 10.33 -3.17
N ILE A 33 -9.45 9.06 -3.59
CA ILE A 33 -9.23 8.72 -5.01
C ILE A 33 -10.40 9.18 -5.88
N PHE A 34 -11.65 9.02 -5.42
CA PHE A 34 -12.82 9.53 -6.15
C PHE A 34 -12.78 11.06 -6.27
N LEU A 35 -12.42 11.76 -5.20
CA LEU A 35 -12.26 13.21 -5.23
C LEU A 35 -11.12 13.64 -6.17
N ALA A 36 -10.01 12.90 -6.22
CA ALA A 36 -8.94 13.16 -7.17
C ALA A 36 -9.42 12.99 -8.62
N ILE A 37 -10.15 11.91 -8.92
CA ILE A 37 -10.71 11.63 -10.26
C ILE A 37 -11.72 12.71 -10.67
N ALA A 38 -12.59 13.14 -9.75
CA ALA A 38 -13.56 14.20 -9.99
C ALA A 38 -12.87 15.53 -10.36
N ASN A 39 -11.72 15.81 -9.75
CA ASN A 39 -10.89 16.98 -10.07
C ASN A 39 -10.00 16.80 -11.31
N GLY A 40 -10.24 15.77 -12.13
CA GLY A 40 -9.57 15.57 -13.43
C GLY A 40 -8.39 14.60 -13.41
N PHE A 41 -8.10 13.95 -12.28
CA PHE A 41 -7.05 12.92 -12.21
C PHE A 41 -7.37 11.74 -13.14
N GLY A 42 -6.44 11.44 -14.07
CA GLY A 42 -6.57 10.34 -15.04
C GLY A 42 -6.75 10.76 -16.50
N SER A 43 -7.02 12.04 -16.78
CA SER A 43 -7.06 12.57 -18.15
C SER A 43 -6.02 13.68 -18.32
N VAL A 44 -5.02 13.44 -19.18
CA VAL A 44 -3.93 14.40 -19.44
C VAL A 44 -4.47 15.75 -19.93
N LEU A 45 -5.51 15.74 -20.76
CA LEU A 45 -6.17 16.95 -21.27
C LEU A 45 -6.88 17.74 -20.16
N LYS A 46 -7.63 17.06 -19.29
CA LYS A 46 -8.33 17.73 -18.17
C LYS A 46 -7.35 18.25 -17.10
N LEU A 47 -6.23 17.56 -16.90
CA LEU A 47 -5.18 18.02 -15.99
C LEU A 47 -4.46 19.27 -16.51
N ALA A 48 -4.22 19.35 -17.82
CA ALA A 48 -3.59 20.51 -18.47
C ALA A 48 -4.50 21.74 -18.47
N GLN A 49 -5.82 21.53 -18.47
CA GLN A 49 -6.83 22.60 -18.46
C GLN A 49 -7.28 22.99 -17.03
N ALA A 50 -6.85 22.25 -16.01
CA ALA A 50 -7.21 22.49 -14.62
C ALA A 50 -6.55 23.79 -14.11
N LYS A 51 -7.38 24.76 -13.73
CA LYS A 51 -6.94 26.05 -13.20
C LYS A 51 -6.24 25.95 -11.84
N ASP A 52 -6.44 24.82 -11.13
CA ASP A 52 -5.94 24.61 -9.78
C ASP A 52 -5.36 23.19 -9.59
N LEU A 53 -4.14 22.99 -10.10
CA LEU A 53 -3.41 21.71 -10.03
C LEU A 53 -3.08 21.31 -8.58
N THR A 54 -3.05 22.28 -7.67
CA THR A 54 -2.70 22.15 -6.25
C THR A 54 -3.63 21.19 -5.51
N GLY A 55 -4.94 21.34 -5.71
CA GLY A 55 -5.94 20.49 -5.03
C GLY A 55 -5.86 19.03 -5.44
N VAL A 56 -5.62 18.77 -6.74
CA VAL A 56 -5.45 17.42 -7.29
C VAL A 56 -4.21 16.75 -6.69
N MET A 57 -3.07 17.45 -6.67
CA MET A 57 -1.81 16.93 -6.14
C MET A 57 -1.92 16.60 -4.64
N LYS A 58 -2.58 17.46 -3.85
CA LYS A 58 -2.81 17.23 -2.42
C LYS A 58 -3.62 15.96 -2.15
N ASN A 59 -4.70 15.75 -2.91
CA ASN A 59 -5.57 14.59 -2.76
C ASN A 59 -4.86 13.29 -3.14
N ILE A 60 -4.08 13.29 -4.23
CA ILE A 60 -3.27 12.13 -4.64
C ILE A 60 -2.22 11.81 -3.57
N PHE A 61 -1.61 12.84 -2.99
CA PHE A 61 -0.59 12.67 -1.97
C PHE A 61 -1.15 12.02 -0.69
N MET A 62 -2.34 12.46 -0.23
CA MET A 62 -3.02 11.84 0.91
C MET A 62 -3.46 10.41 0.61
N PHE A 63 -4.04 10.17 -0.56
CA PHE A 63 -4.41 8.84 -1.02
C PHE A 63 -3.21 7.89 -0.95
N GLN A 64 -2.06 8.32 -1.47
CA GLN A 64 -0.87 7.49 -1.55
C GLN A 64 -0.33 7.11 -0.16
N LEU A 65 -0.38 8.03 0.81
CA LEU A 65 -0.01 7.75 2.20
C LEU A 65 -0.94 6.72 2.83
N LEU A 66 -2.26 6.90 2.72
CA LEU A 66 -3.24 5.95 3.24
C LEU A 66 -3.09 4.58 2.57
N PHE A 67 -2.81 4.57 1.27
CA PHE A 67 -2.62 3.34 0.51
C PHE A 67 -1.39 2.56 0.99
N MET A 68 -0.26 3.23 1.27
CA MET A 68 0.90 2.58 1.88
C MET A 68 0.55 1.93 3.22
N CYS A 69 -0.06 2.68 4.14
CA CYS A 69 -0.44 2.18 5.45
C CYS A 69 -1.41 1.00 5.35
N GLY A 70 -2.41 1.10 4.49
CA GLY A 70 -3.38 0.04 4.25
C GLY A 70 -2.74 -1.23 3.68
N LEU A 71 -1.79 -1.09 2.76
CA LEU A 71 -1.07 -2.23 2.19
C LEU A 71 -0.23 -2.95 3.27
N THR A 72 0.49 -2.21 4.11
CA THR A 72 1.29 -2.77 5.21
C THR A 72 0.41 -3.43 6.26
N ALA A 73 -0.74 -2.84 6.60
CA ALA A 73 -1.72 -3.41 7.51
C ALA A 73 -2.33 -4.73 6.96
N ALA A 74 -2.64 -4.79 5.66
CA ALA A 74 -3.11 -6.00 5.02
C ALA A 74 -2.07 -7.14 5.08
N LYS A 75 -0.80 -6.83 4.79
CA LYS A 75 0.31 -7.81 4.84
C LYS A 75 0.55 -8.33 6.26
N THR A 76 0.54 -7.44 7.24
CA THR A 76 0.72 -7.81 8.65
C THR A 76 -0.41 -8.70 9.16
N SER A 77 -1.67 -8.46 8.77
CA SER A 77 -2.78 -9.40 9.06
C SER A 77 -2.50 -10.80 8.50
N ILE A 78 -2.10 -10.92 7.23
CA ILE A 78 -1.76 -12.22 6.63
C ILE A 78 -0.60 -12.91 7.39
N LEU A 79 0.41 -12.16 7.83
CA LEU A 79 1.53 -12.73 8.60
C LEU A 79 1.10 -13.15 10.02
N PHE A 80 0.19 -12.45 10.66
CA PHE A 80 -0.40 -12.91 11.93
C PHE A 80 -1.22 -14.17 11.76
N PHE A 81 -1.96 -14.29 10.65
CA PHE A 81 -2.65 -15.52 10.29
C PHE A 81 -1.67 -16.69 10.13
N TYR A 82 -0.46 -16.43 9.66
CA TYR A 82 0.60 -17.44 9.49
C TYR A 82 1.14 -17.96 10.81
N LEU A 83 1.41 -17.06 11.74
CA LEU A 83 1.80 -17.41 13.11
C LEU A 83 0.73 -18.25 13.84
N ARG A 84 -0.55 -18.12 13.46
CA ARG A 84 -1.65 -18.89 14.04
C ARG A 84 -1.79 -20.29 13.43
N ILE A 85 -1.54 -20.43 12.13
CA ILE A 85 -1.71 -21.71 11.43
C ILE A 85 -0.52 -22.64 11.66
N PHE A 86 0.70 -22.11 11.60
CA PHE A 86 1.92 -22.92 11.63
C PHE A 86 2.58 -22.83 13.00
N PRO A 87 2.65 -23.95 13.76
CA PRO A 87 3.25 -23.97 15.08
C PRO A 87 4.80 -24.04 15.06
N ASP A 88 5.43 -24.22 13.90
CA ASP A 88 6.88 -24.41 13.74
C ASP A 88 7.70 -23.18 14.20
N GLU A 89 8.67 -23.36 15.10
CA GLU A 89 9.39 -22.26 15.74
C GLU A 89 10.31 -21.50 14.78
N LYS A 90 10.99 -22.21 13.86
CA LYS A 90 11.87 -21.58 12.86
C LYS A 90 11.07 -20.73 11.89
N PHE A 91 9.91 -21.25 11.47
CA PHE A 91 8.97 -20.51 10.64
C PHE A 91 8.43 -19.27 11.36
N ARG A 92 8.05 -19.39 12.64
CA ARG A 92 7.56 -18.25 13.42
C ARG A 92 8.60 -17.14 13.55
N LEU A 93 9.88 -17.48 13.72
CA LEU A 93 10.96 -16.50 13.75
C LEU A 93 11.06 -15.74 12.41
N LEU A 94 11.05 -16.45 11.27
CA LEU A 94 11.09 -15.84 9.93
C LEU A 94 9.89 -14.92 9.67
N VAL A 95 8.69 -15.32 10.11
CA VAL A 95 7.49 -14.48 10.02
C VAL A 95 7.66 -13.20 10.85
N TRP A 96 8.13 -13.30 12.10
CA TRP A 96 8.37 -12.14 12.95
C TRP A 96 9.40 -11.17 12.35
N ILE A 97 10.49 -11.69 11.79
CA ILE A 97 11.49 -10.88 11.07
C ILE A 97 10.82 -10.15 9.89
N THR A 98 9.96 -10.85 9.14
CA THR A 98 9.26 -10.26 7.99
C THR A 98 8.25 -9.18 8.42
N ILE A 99 7.52 -9.37 9.53
CA ILE A 99 6.63 -8.36 10.13
C ILE A 99 7.44 -7.11 10.51
N ALA A 100 8.56 -7.32 11.23
CA ALA A 100 9.41 -6.23 11.69
C ALA A 100 10.00 -5.45 10.51
N PHE A 101 10.47 -6.15 9.48
CA PHE A 101 10.99 -5.54 8.26
C PHE A 101 9.92 -4.76 7.48
N ASN A 102 8.74 -5.34 7.28
CA ASN A 102 7.64 -4.69 6.55
C ASN A 102 7.12 -3.44 7.29
N THR A 103 6.93 -3.56 8.61
CA THR A 103 6.45 -2.44 9.43
C THR A 103 7.51 -1.36 9.59
N GLY A 104 8.77 -1.76 9.82
CA GLY A 104 9.89 -0.84 9.96
C GLY A 104 10.20 -0.07 8.67
N SER A 105 10.25 -0.75 7.52
CA SER A 105 10.46 -0.10 6.23
C SER A 105 9.32 0.89 5.90
N THR A 106 8.07 0.51 6.17
CA THR A 106 6.91 1.42 6.00
C THR A 106 7.03 2.63 6.91
N LEU A 107 7.36 2.44 8.19
CA LEU A 107 7.48 3.52 9.16
C LEU A 107 8.58 4.52 8.75
N ILE A 108 9.75 4.02 8.37
CA ILE A 108 10.86 4.85 7.88
C ILE A 108 10.42 5.65 6.65
N LEU A 109 9.76 4.99 5.70
CA LEU A 109 9.30 5.63 4.46
C LEU A 109 8.23 6.68 4.75
N VAL A 110 7.30 6.43 5.67
CA VAL A 110 6.31 7.41 6.13
C VAL A 110 7.01 8.62 6.76
N VAL A 111 7.98 8.42 7.66
CA VAL A 111 8.75 9.51 8.28
C VAL A 111 9.50 10.34 7.23
N ILE A 112 10.14 9.69 6.26
CA ILE A 112 10.76 10.36 5.12
C ILE A 112 9.70 11.11 4.29
N PHE A 113 8.52 10.53 4.09
CA PHE A 113 7.41 11.14 3.37
C PHE A 113 6.96 12.44 4.04
N PHE A 114 6.82 12.45 5.38
CA PHE A 114 6.48 13.64 6.16
C PHE A 114 7.59 14.70 6.14
N THR A 115 8.84 14.27 6.27
CA THR A 115 10.00 15.17 6.43
C THR A 115 10.46 15.76 5.09
N LYS A 116 10.64 14.92 4.07
CA LYS A 116 11.14 15.30 2.74
C LYS A 116 10.03 15.67 1.75
N GLY A 117 8.81 15.19 1.97
CA GLY A 117 7.64 15.58 1.18
C GLY A 117 7.16 17.01 1.44
N ARG A 118 7.70 17.71 2.47
CA ARG A 118 7.34 19.08 2.88
C ARG A 118 5.81 19.26 3.04
N ILE A 119 5.14 18.29 3.68
CA ILE A 119 3.70 18.36 3.99
C ILE A 119 3.30 19.67 4.69
N ILE A 120 4.18 20.18 5.54
CA ILE A 120 3.96 21.42 6.29
C ILE A 120 3.90 22.63 5.34
N GLU A 121 4.65 22.61 4.24
CA GLU A 121 4.54 23.64 3.22
C GLU A 121 3.36 23.43 2.27
N PHE A 122 2.94 22.19 2.02
CA PHE A 122 1.69 21.90 1.31
C PHE A 122 0.44 22.37 2.09
N PHE A 123 0.46 22.32 3.42
CA PHE A 123 -0.62 22.84 4.27
C PHE A 123 -0.53 24.36 4.47
N ARG A 124 0.68 24.93 4.50
CA ARG A 124 0.90 26.37 4.74
C ARG A 124 0.85 27.24 3.46
N ALA A 125 1.09 26.65 2.28
CA ALA A 125 0.99 27.35 0.99
C ALA A 125 -0.45 27.46 0.47
N ALA A 126 -1.45 27.12 1.27
CA ALA A 126 -2.87 27.09 0.90
C ALA A 126 -3.46 28.46 0.53
N GLU A 127 -2.67 29.54 0.45
CA GLU A 127 -3.22 30.86 0.13
C GLU A 127 -2.60 31.56 -1.08
N ASN A 128 -1.32 31.39 -1.46
CA ASN A 128 -0.77 32.22 -2.56
C ASN A 128 0.52 31.71 -3.26
N SER A 129 0.89 30.42 -3.17
CA SER A 129 2.15 29.97 -3.78
C SER A 129 2.00 28.64 -4.51
N SER A 130 2.34 28.64 -5.80
CA SER A 130 2.42 27.46 -6.64
C SER A 130 3.33 26.40 -6.00
N ILE A 131 2.79 25.20 -5.81
CA ILE A 131 3.57 24.08 -5.26
C ILE A 131 4.71 23.76 -6.24
N PRO A 132 5.97 23.75 -5.80
CA PRO A 132 7.08 23.38 -6.67
C PRO A 132 6.95 21.91 -7.09
N ILE A 133 6.86 21.68 -8.40
CA ILE A 133 6.75 20.33 -9.02
C ILE A 133 7.86 19.38 -8.53
N ASN A 134 9.02 19.94 -8.15
CA ASN A 134 10.13 19.19 -7.54
C ASN A 134 9.77 18.42 -6.26
N SER A 135 8.93 18.98 -5.37
CA SER A 135 8.53 18.29 -4.14
C SER A 135 7.62 17.09 -4.43
N TYR A 136 6.76 17.20 -5.44
CA TYR A 136 5.92 16.08 -5.90
C TYR A 136 6.75 14.98 -6.57
N MET A 137 7.77 15.35 -7.35
CA MET A 137 8.72 14.41 -7.96
C MET A 137 9.45 13.56 -6.89
N THR A 138 9.90 14.18 -5.80
CA THR A 138 10.55 13.45 -4.69
C THR A 138 9.58 12.47 -4.03
N ALA A 139 8.32 12.86 -3.84
CA ALA A 139 7.30 11.96 -3.28
C ALA A 139 7.03 10.75 -4.17
N ILE A 140 6.95 10.93 -5.49
CA ILE A 140 6.79 9.82 -6.44
C ILE A 140 7.98 8.87 -6.39
N LYS A 141 9.21 9.40 -6.29
CA LYS A 141 10.42 8.56 -6.16
C LYS A 141 10.39 7.71 -4.89
N ILE A 142 10.02 8.29 -3.75
CA ILE A 142 9.87 7.56 -2.48
C ILE A 142 8.81 6.45 -2.62
N ASN A 143 7.68 6.77 -3.27
CA ASN A 143 6.62 5.81 -3.57
C ASN A 143 7.08 4.65 -4.44
N LEU A 144 7.87 4.93 -5.47
CA LEU A 144 8.40 3.91 -6.35
C LEU A 144 9.27 2.91 -5.58
N VAL A 145 10.16 3.42 -4.71
CA VAL A 145 10.99 2.57 -3.84
C VAL A 145 10.10 1.71 -2.92
N HIS A 146 9.10 2.31 -2.28
CA HIS A 146 8.15 1.56 -1.45
C HIS A 146 7.43 0.46 -2.23
N CYS A 147 6.96 0.74 -3.45
CA CYS A 147 6.30 -0.24 -4.31
C CYS A 147 7.22 -1.42 -4.64
N VAL A 148 8.49 -1.17 -4.95
CA VAL A 148 9.47 -2.22 -5.25
C VAL A 148 9.73 -3.08 -4.01
N VAL A 149 9.98 -2.45 -2.85
CA VAL A 149 10.18 -3.18 -1.58
C VAL A 149 8.96 -4.00 -1.23
N SER A 150 7.76 -3.42 -1.35
CA SER A 150 6.50 -4.10 -1.13
C SER A 150 6.34 -5.32 -2.03
N PHE A 151 6.65 -5.19 -3.32
CA PHE A 151 6.58 -6.30 -4.27
C PHE A 151 7.56 -7.43 -3.89
N THR A 152 8.80 -7.10 -3.51
CA THR A 152 9.78 -8.09 -3.04
C THR A 152 9.28 -8.83 -1.80
N VAL A 153 8.66 -8.12 -0.85
CA VAL A 153 8.04 -8.76 0.33
C VAL A 153 6.89 -9.68 -0.08
N ASP A 154 6.08 -9.33 -1.08
CA ASP A 154 5.01 -10.23 -1.57
C ASP A 154 5.54 -11.53 -2.15
N VAL A 155 6.62 -11.46 -2.95
CA VAL A 155 7.30 -12.64 -3.48
C VAL A 155 7.88 -13.48 -2.34
N TRP A 156 8.52 -12.84 -1.36
CA TRP A 156 9.07 -13.52 -0.18
C TRP A 156 7.97 -14.23 0.64
N MET A 157 6.84 -13.55 0.86
CA MET A 157 5.71 -14.13 1.59
C MET A 157 5.05 -15.29 0.84
N LEU A 158 5.18 -15.38 -0.50
CA LEU A 158 4.74 -16.53 -1.30
C LEU A 158 5.68 -17.73 -1.13
N ILE A 159 6.99 -17.50 -0.99
CA ILE A 159 7.99 -18.56 -0.78
C ILE A 159 7.86 -19.17 0.62
N LEU A 160 7.58 -18.34 1.63
CA LEU A 160 7.47 -18.75 3.03
C LEU A 160 6.56 -19.99 3.25
N PRO A 161 5.29 -19.99 2.84
CA PRO A 161 4.39 -21.13 3.04
C PRO A 161 4.74 -22.29 2.10
N MET A 162 5.32 -22.03 0.92
CA MET A 162 5.70 -23.11 0.00
C MET A 162 6.74 -24.04 0.62
N THR A 163 7.70 -23.48 1.36
CA THR A 163 8.70 -24.29 2.09
C THR A 163 8.06 -25.14 3.20
N GLN A 164 7.11 -24.59 3.95
CA GLN A 164 6.38 -25.33 4.99
C GLN A 164 5.43 -26.39 4.41
N ILE A 165 4.73 -26.07 3.32
CA ILE A 165 3.79 -27.00 2.67
C ILE A 165 4.53 -28.21 2.10
N TYR A 166 5.76 -28.04 1.61
CA TYR A 166 6.61 -29.15 1.19
C TYR A 166 6.99 -30.07 2.35
N ASN A 167 7.16 -29.51 3.54
CA ASN A 167 7.60 -30.24 4.72
C ASN A 167 6.44 -30.89 5.51
N LEU A 168 5.22 -30.37 5.38
CA LEU A 168 4.09 -30.73 6.27
C LEU A 168 2.95 -31.55 5.64
N GLY A 169 3.08 -31.99 4.38
CA GLY A 169 2.14 -32.96 3.78
C GLY A 169 0.65 -32.56 3.82
N LEU A 170 0.34 -31.26 3.78
CA LEU A 170 -1.03 -30.76 3.93
C LEU A 170 -1.91 -31.10 2.71
N ARG A 171 -3.17 -31.48 2.97
CA ARG A 171 -4.22 -31.73 1.96
C ARG A 171 -4.41 -30.52 1.02
N THR A 172 -4.45 -30.78 -0.28
CA THR A 172 -4.40 -29.82 -1.40
C THR A 172 -5.43 -28.68 -1.33
N GLU A 173 -6.58 -28.91 -0.70
CA GLU A 173 -7.65 -27.91 -0.53
C GLU A 173 -7.25 -26.71 0.35
N LYS A 174 -6.34 -26.89 1.31
CA LYS A 174 -5.83 -25.77 2.13
C LYS A 174 -4.72 -25.01 1.39
N LYS A 175 -3.91 -25.74 0.60
CA LYS A 175 -2.87 -25.19 -0.26
C LYS A 175 -3.42 -24.20 -1.29
N MET A 176 -4.55 -24.53 -1.93
CA MET A 176 -5.17 -23.67 -2.94
C MET A 176 -5.70 -22.35 -2.36
N ARG A 177 -6.30 -22.37 -1.16
CA ARG A 177 -6.79 -21.15 -0.49
C ARG A 177 -5.64 -20.19 -0.16
N VAL A 178 -4.52 -20.72 0.32
CA VAL A 178 -3.33 -19.93 0.63
C VAL A 178 -2.72 -19.35 -0.64
N MET A 179 -2.56 -20.15 -1.69
CA MET A 179 -2.06 -19.70 -3.00
C MET A 179 -2.93 -18.59 -3.60
N ALA A 180 -4.26 -18.72 -3.51
CA ALA A 180 -5.19 -17.71 -4.03
C ALA A 180 -5.05 -16.37 -3.29
N MET A 181 -4.87 -16.38 -1.95
CA MET A 181 -4.67 -15.15 -1.17
C MET A 181 -3.41 -14.40 -1.60
N PHE A 182 -2.31 -15.09 -1.93
CA PHE A 182 -1.10 -14.43 -2.44
C PHE A 182 -1.19 -13.93 -3.86
N GLY A 183 -1.86 -14.70 -4.73
CA GLY A 183 -2.07 -14.27 -6.12
C GLY A 183 -2.73 -12.90 -6.16
N VAL A 184 -3.76 -12.69 -5.32
CA VAL A 184 -4.42 -11.39 -5.18
C VAL A 184 -3.44 -10.31 -4.69
N GLY A 185 -2.62 -10.60 -3.67
CA GLY A 185 -1.62 -9.66 -3.17
C GLY A 185 -0.62 -9.19 -4.24
N LEU A 186 -0.05 -10.13 -5.01
CA LEU A 186 0.88 -9.85 -6.09
C LEU A 186 0.24 -9.05 -7.24
N CYS A 187 -0.99 -9.38 -7.62
CA CYS A 187 -1.72 -8.61 -8.62
C CYS A 187 -1.95 -7.16 -8.15
N LEU A 188 -2.37 -6.98 -6.89
CA LEU A 188 -2.62 -5.65 -6.33
C LEU A 188 -1.35 -4.80 -6.27
N THR A 189 -0.21 -5.38 -5.87
CA THR A 189 1.06 -4.62 -5.82
C THR A 189 1.65 -4.35 -7.19
N THR A 190 1.45 -5.26 -8.15
CA THR A 190 1.80 -5.02 -9.57
C THR A 190 1.02 -3.85 -10.15
N VAL A 191 -0.30 -3.82 -9.97
CA VAL A 191 -1.15 -2.70 -10.43
C VAL A 191 -0.71 -1.39 -9.79
N SER A 192 -0.36 -1.42 -8.50
CA SER A 192 0.11 -0.24 -7.77
C SER A 192 1.47 0.26 -8.30
N LEU A 193 2.39 -0.64 -8.65
CA LEU A 193 3.67 -0.29 -9.27
C LEU A 193 3.47 0.38 -10.63
N VAL A 194 2.62 -0.21 -11.50
CA VAL A 194 2.30 0.35 -12.82
C VAL A 194 1.70 1.76 -12.69
N ARG A 195 0.78 1.96 -11.74
CA ARG A 195 0.18 3.27 -11.45
C ARG A 195 1.25 4.31 -11.09
N THR A 196 2.16 3.99 -10.17
CA THR A 196 3.21 4.92 -9.72
C THR A 196 4.17 5.28 -10.87
N ILE A 197 4.50 4.32 -11.74
CA ILE A 197 5.32 4.56 -12.94
C ILE A 197 4.60 5.48 -13.92
N LEU A 198 3.30 5.27 -14.13
CA LEU A 198 2.48 6.12 -15.00
C LEU A 198 2.44 7.56 -14.47
N GLN A 199 2.24 7.75 -13.16
CA GLN A 199 2.29 9.06 -12.52
C GLN A 199 3.64 9.75 -12.73
N ALA A 200 4.76 9.02 -12.57
CA ALA A 200 6.09 9.55 -12.81
C ALA A 200 6.27 10.04 -14.26
N LYS A 201 5.80 9.28 -15.24
CA LYS A 201 5.85 9.66 -16.67
C LYS A 201 5.01 10.89 -16.98
N VAL A 202 3.79 10.95 -16.44
CA VAL A 202 2.88 12.10 -16.63
C VAL A 202 3.50 13.36 -16.05
N VAL A 203 4.08 13.31 -14.85
CA VAL A 203 4.75 14.47 -14.25
C VAL A 203 5.93 14.95 -15.06
N ASN A 204 6.78 14.03 -15.52
CA ASN A 204 7.90 14.39 -16.39
C ASN A 204 7.42 15.09 -17.67
N LYS A 205 6.32 14.61 -18.27
CA LYS A 205 5.71 15.26 -19.44
C LYS A 205 5.19 16.67 -19.16
N LEU A 206 4.59 16.91 -17.99
CA LEU A 206 4.14 18.25 -17.60
C LEU A 206 5.32 19.21 -17.37
N VAL A 207 6.43 18.71 -16.82
CA VAL A 207 7.68 19.49 -16.67
C VAL A 207 8.28 19.84 -18.02
N GLU A 208 8.25 18.92 -18.99
CA GLU A 208 8.71 19.19 -20.37
C GLU A 208 7.84 20.21 -21.12
N THR A 209 6.52 20.22 -20.89
CA THR A 209 5.57 21.09 -21.61
C THR A 209 5.48 22.49 -20.99
N GLY A 210 5.86 22.65 -19.72
CA GLY A 210 5.92 23.94 -19.03
C GLY A 210 7.26 24.67 -19.13
N LYS A 211 8.18 24.18 -19.97
CA LYS A 211 9.42 24.85 -20.40
C LYS A 211 9.24 25.38 -21.82
#